data_AF-A0A528TS20-F1
#
_entry.id   AF-A0A528TS20-F1
#
_cell.length_a   1.000
_cell.length_b   1.000
_cell.length_c   1.000
_cell.angle_alpha   90.00
_cell.angle_beta   90.00
_cell.angle_gamma   90.00
#
_symmetry.space_group_name_H-M   'P 1'
#
loop_
_entity.id
_entity.type
_entity.pdbx_description
1 polymer ?
#
loop_
_entity_poly.entity_id
_entity_poly.type
_entity_poly.pdbx_seq_one_letter_code
_entity_poly.pdbx_strand_id
1 'polypeptide(L)'
;MPAQSRQLNLNLFIYPGGHHEAGWRYKDSAPERVLDIAYYQELAKKAEASKFDALFFADGPALADNIRYASRFRLEPLTWISALAAVTERIGFIATASTTYNEPYNLARLFASVDHLSGGRAGWNIVTTGDALAALNFGFDRHPTHADRYERAGEFVD
;
A
#
# COMPACT_ATOMS: atom_id res chain seq x y z
N MET A 1 2.24 -36.64 -14.54
CA MET A 1 2.60 -35.21 -14.59
C MET A 1 3.88 -35.05 -13.78
N PRO A 2 5.00 -34.57 -14.34
CA PRO A 2 6.15 -34.23 -13.51
C PRO A 2 5.71 -33.16 -12.49
N ALA A 3 6.16 -33.29 -11.24
CA ALA A 3 5.88 -32.30 -10.22
C ALA A 3 6.41 -30.94 -10.68
N GLN A 4 5.54 -29.97 -10.90
CA GLN A 4 5.92 -28.64 -11.33
C GLN A 4 6.83 -28.03 -10.25
N SER A 5 8.03 -27.60 -10.64
CA SER A 5 8.96 -26.94 -9.73
C SER A 5 8.30 -25.66 -9.21
N ARG A 6 8.06 -25.59 -7.90
CA ARG A 6 7.41 -24.45 -7.26
C ARG A 6 8.38 -23.27 -7.25
N GLN A 7 7.89 -22.09 -7.65
CA GLN A 7 8.63 -20.84 -7.54
C GLN A 7 8.17 -20.06 -6.31
N LEU A 8 9.08 -19.27 -5.74
CA LEU A 8 8.73 -18.29 -4.70
C LEU A 8 8.13 -17.06 -5.37
N ASN A 9 7.06 -16.53 -4.79
CA ASN A 9 6.57 -15.20 -5.15
C ASN A 9 7.32 -14.14 -4.34
N LEU A 10 7.86 -13.14 -5.01
CA LEU A 10 8.65 -12.06 -4.44
C LEU A 10 7.91 -10.73 -4.56
N ASN A 11 7.54 -10.15 -3.41
CA ASN A 11 6.93 -8.84 -3.35
C ASN A 11 7.92 -7.81 -2.79
N LEU A 12 8.06 -6.66 -3.46
CA LEU A 12 8.87 -5.56 -2.98
C LEU A 12 8.01 -4.67 -2.08
N PHE A 13 8.24 -4.75 -0.77
CA PHE A 13 7.55 -3.90 0.19
C PHE A 13 8.20 -2.52 0.24
N ILE A 14 7.51 -1.51 -0.28
CA ILE A 14 7.97 -0.13 -0.33
C ILE A 14 7.45 0.63 0.90
N TYR A 15 8.37 1.29 1.62
CA TYR A 15 8.06 2.21 2.71
C TYR A 15 8.85 3.51 2.55
N PRO A 16 8.19 4.69 2.59
CA PRO A 16 8.88 5.97 2.48
C PRO A 16 9.98 6.14 3.53
N GLY A 17 11.23 6.40 3.10
CA GLY A 17 12.39 6.50 4.00
C GLY A 17 12.99 5.16 4.45
N GLY A 18 12.47 4.02 3.95
CA GLY A 18 12.93 2.67 4.28
C GLY A 18 12.27 2.06 5.52
N HIS A 19 12.42 0.74 5.70
CA HIS A 19 11.81 0.00 6.81
C HIS A 19 12.52 0.17 8.15
N HIS A 20 13.77 0.59 8.13
CA HIS A 20 14.48 0.94 9.35
C HIS A 20 14.13 2.39 9.72
N GLU A 21 13.78 2.66 10.98
CA GLU A 21 13.30 3.99 11.42
C GLU A 21 14.29 5.13 11.10
N ALA A 22 15.58 4.83 11.20
CA ALA A 22 16.67 5.75 10.84
C ALA A 22 17.23 5.54 9.42
N GLY A 23 16.55 4.75 8.56
CA GLY A 23 17.01 4.41 7.21
C GLY A 23 17.31 5.65 6.36
N TRP A 24 16.46 6.67 6.48
CA TRP A 24 16.62 7.97 5.82
C TRP A 24 17.94 8.71 6.14
N ARG A 25 18.63 8.36 7.23
CA ARG A 25 19.92 8.95 7.64
C ARG A 25 21.12 8.23 7.03
N TYR A 26 20.91 7.09 6.40
CA TYR A 26 22.00 6.36 5.77
C TYR A 26 22.57 7.18 4.61
N LYS A 27 23.90 7.21 4.50
CA LYS A 27 24.62 8.10 3.59
C LYS A 27 24.26 7.91 2.10
N ASP A 28 23.83 6.71 1.71
CA ASP A 28 23.44 6.40 0.33
C ASP A 28 21.90 6.38 0.16
N SER A 29 21.14 6.89 1.13
CA SER A 29 19.70 7.12 0.99
C SER A 29 19.41 8.45 0.30
N ALA A 30 18.25 8.53 -0.36
CA ALA A 30 17.77 9.71 -1.07
C ALA A 30 16.46 10.25 -0.44
N PRO A 31 16.50 10.73 0.83
CA PRO A 31 15.29 11.19 1.54
C PRO A 31 14.57 12.35 0.84
N GLU A 32 15.29 13.17 0.08
CA GLU A 32 14.72 14.25 -0.73
C GLU A 32 13.78 13.76 -1.83
N ARG A 33 13.90 12.49 -2.25
CA ARG A 33 13.06 11.86 -3.27
C ARG A 33 11.83 11.14 -2.69
N VAL A 34 11.54 11.30 -1.40
CA VAL A 34 10.46 10.55 -0.71
C VAL A 34 9.06 10.76 -1.30
N LEU A 35 8.81 11.87 -2.01
CA LEU A 35 7.56 12.12 -2.74
C LEU A 35 7.77 12.25 -4.25
N ASP A 36 8.97 11.97 -4.76
CA ASP A 36 9.30 12.08 -6.18
C ASP A 36 8.74 10.88 -6.95
N ILE A 37 7.69 11.09 -7.75
CA ILE A 37 7.10 10.03 -8.58
C ILE A 37 8.11 9.35 -9.50
N ALA A 38 9.09 10.07 -10.03
CA ALA A 38 10.09 9.48 -10.92
C ALA A 38 10.92 8.40 -10.19
N TYR A 39 11.24 8.60 -8.91
CA TYR A 39 11.93 7.62 -8.09
C TYR A 39 11.15 6.31 -7.94
N TYR A 40 9.84 6.40 -7.70
CA TYR A 40 9.00 5.21 -7.56
C TYR A 40 8.77 4.52 -8.92
N GLN A 41 8.72 5.28 -10.02
CA GLN A 41 8.68 4.72 -11.38
C GLN A 41 9.98 3.97 -11.72
N GLU A 42 11.15 4.50 -11.35
CA GLU A 42 12.44 3.83 -11.47
C GLU A 42 12.47 2.51 -10.65
N LEU A 43 12.00 2.56 -9.40
CA LEU A 43 11.89 1.37 -8.54
C LEU A 43 10.98 0.30 -9.15
N ALA A 44 9.82 0.69 -9.67
CA ALA A 44 8.86 -0.23 -10.29
C ALA A 44 9.46 -0.93 -11.52
N LYS A 45 10.10 -0.18 -12.42
CA LYS A 45 10.79 -0.73 -13.60
C LYS A 45 11.93 -1.68 -13.19
N LYS A 46 12.69 -1.32 -12.15
CA LYS A 46 13.79 -2.15 -11.66
C LYS A 46 13.29 -3.46 -11.04
N ALA A 47 12.24 -3.39 -10.23
CA ALA A 47 11.60 -4.56 -9.62
C ALA A 47 11.06 -5.51 -10.70
N GLU A 48 10.36 -4.97 -11.71
CA GLU A 48 9.83 -5.75 -12.83
C GLU A 48 10.96 -6.41 -13.66
N ALA A 49 12.02 -5.66 -13.98
CA ALA A 49 13.19 -6.21 -14.68
C ALA A 49 13.86 -7.35 -13.88
N SER A 50 13.79 -7.27 -12.55
CA SER A 50 14.33 -8.25 -11.60
C SER A 50 13.35 -9.40 -11.26
N LYS A 51 12.21 -9.50 -11.98
CA LYS A 51 11.22 -10.58 -11.83
C LYS A 51 10.49 -10.61 -10.48
N PHE A 52 10.36 -9.47 -9.81
CA PHE A 52 9.40 -9.37 -8.70
C PHE A 52 7.97 -9.53 -9.22
N ASP A 53 7.13 -10.17 -8.42
CA ASP A 53 5.73 -10.44 -8.75
C ASP A 53 4.85 -9.22 -8.47
N ALA A 54 5.11 -8.50 -7.38
CA ALA A 54 4.35 -7.29 -7.06
C ALA A 54 5.13 -6.25 -6.26
N LEU A 55 4.70 -5.00 -6.37
CA LEU A 55 4.99 -3.95 -5.41
C LEU A 55 3.92 -3.92 -4.33
N PHE A 56 4.32 -3.80 -3.07
CA PHE A 56 3.40 -3.70 -1.95
C PHE A 56 3.54 -2.34 -1.24
N PHE A 57 2.41 -1.65 -1.12
CA PHE A 57 2.29 -0.36 -0.44
C PHE A 57 1.42 -0.52 0.80
N ALA A 58 2.05 -0.52 1.97
CA ALA A 58 1.36 -0.46 3.25
C ALA A 58 0.85 0.97 3.51
N ASP A 59 -0.27 1.05 4.22
CA ASP A 59 -0.87 2.31 4.61
C ASP A 59 -1.53 2.25 5.98
N GLY A 60 -1.65 3.42 6.59
CA GLY A 60 -2.36 3.66 7.83
C GLY A 60 -2.82 5.11 7.84
N PRO A 61 -4.13 5.38 7.93
CA PRO A 61 -4.68 6.72 7.73
C PRO A 61 -4.60 7.58 9.00
N ALA A 62 -3.46 7.53 9.67
CA ALA A 62 -3.12 8.29 10.86
C ALA A 62 -1.63 8.65 10.83
N LEU A 63 -1.30 9.82 11.36
CA LEU A 63 0.08 10.22 11.57
C LEU A 63 0.54 9.73 12.95
N ALA A 64 1.54 8.85 12.97
CA ALA A 64 2.15 8.39 14.21
C ALA A 64 2.84 9.55 14.95
N ASP A 65 2.89 9.47 16.28
CA ASP A 65 3.40 10.53 17.17
C ASP A 65 4.93 10.74 17.14
N ASN A 66 5.68 9.75 16.66
CA ASN A 66 7.15 9.76 16.63
C ASN A 66 7.77 10.34 15.35
N ILE A 67 7.09 11.31 14.71
CA ILE A 67 7.55 12.00 13.48
C ILE A 67 8.93 12.65 13.61
N ARG A 68 9.37 12.95 14.83
CA ARG A 68 10.71 13.50 15.10
C ARG A 68 11.83 12.53 14.72
N TYR A 69 11.57 11.22 14.76
CA TYR A 69 12.59 10.19 14.66
C TYR A 69 12.48 9.36 13.37
N ALA A 70 11.32 9.33 12.73
CA ALA A 70 11.06 8.54 11.54
C ALA A 70 10.17 9.27 10.53
N SER A 71 10.37 8.98 9.24
CA SER A 71 9.44 9.40 8.20
C SER A 71 8.13 8.61 8.34
N ARG A 72 7.09 9.26 8.87
CA ARG A 72 5.76 8.64 9.08
C ARG A 72 4.73 9.07 8.05
N PHE A 73 5.08 10.02 7.18
CA PHE A 73 4.23 10.47 6.09
C PHE A 73 4.34 9.56 4.87
N ARG A 74 3.21 9.33 4.18
CA ARG A 74 3.12 8.62 2.91
C ARG A 74 1.90 9.14 2.14
N LEU A 75 1.98 9.18 0.81
CA LEU A 75 0.77 9.36 0.00
C LEU A 75 -0.03 8.06 0.00
N GLU A 76 -1.34 8.17 -0.21
CA GLU A 76 -2.21 7.01 -0.24
C GLU A 76 -1.86 6.06 -1.40
N PRO A 77 -2.01 4.72 -1.22
CA PRO A 77 -1.49 3.74 -2.18
C PRO A 77 -2.14 3.71 -3.57
N LEU A 78 -3.43 4.01 -3.72
CA LEU A 78 -4.16 3.89 -4.99
C LEU A 78 -3.67 4.90 -6.04
N THR A 79 -3.37 6.15 -5.65
CA THR A 79 -2.73 7.12 -6.55
C THR A 79 -1.33 6.65 -6.95
N TRP A 80 -0.55 6.11 -6.01
CA TRP A 80 0.76 5.54 -6.33
C TRP A 80 0.65 4.46 -7.39
N ILE A 81 -0.15 3.43 -7.12
CA ILE A 81 -0.19 2.27 -8.01
C ILE A 81 -0.80 2.62 -9.37
N SER A 82 -1.70 3.60 -9.45
CA SER A 82 -2.21 4.14 -10.71
C SER A 82 -1.10 4.77 -11.57
N ALA A 83 -0.22 5.56 -10.95
CA ALA A 83 0.89 6.21 -11.65
C ALA A 83 2.01 5.23 -12.06
N LEU A 84 2.23 4.17 -11.28
CA LEU A 84 3.24 3.15 -11.55
C LEU A 84 2.77 2.11 -12.58
N ALA A 85 1.48 1.82 -12.61
CA ALA A 85 0.87 0.94 -13.61
C ALA A 85 1.14 1.43 -15.04
N ALA A 86 1.12 2.75 -15.26
CA ALA A 86 1.35 3.37 -16.56
C ALA A 86 2.78 3.18 -17.13
N VAL A 87 3.74 2.76 -16.31
CA VAL A 87 5.17 2.65 -16.72
C VAL A 87 5.74 1.24 -16.60
N THR A 88 4.89 0.24 -16.42
CA THR A 88 5.24 -1.17 -16.25
C THR A 88 4.22 -2.06 -16.97
N GLU A 89 4.58 -3.30 -17.28
CA GLU A 89 3.78 -4.18 -18.14
C GLU A 89 3.30 -5.46 -17.45
N ARG A 90 4.01 -5.93 -16.43
CA ARG A 90 3.86 -7.28 -15.85
C ARG A 90 3.76 -7.28 -14.33
N ILE A 91 4.51 -6.43 -13.64
CA ILE A 91 4.53 -6.44 -12.17
C ILE A 91 3.16 -6.07 -11.59
N GLY A 92 2.72 -6.79 -10.56
CA GLY A 92 1.50 -6.52 -9.81
C GLY A 92 1.64 -5.34 -8.85
N PHE A 93 0.51 -4.83 -8.38
CA PHE A 93 0.46 -3.73 -7.42
C PHE A 93 -0.52 -4.03 -6.30
N ILE A 94 -0.03 -4.12 -5.07
CA ILE A 94 -0.85 -4.39 -3.90
C ILE A 94 -0.96 -3.12 -3.07
N ALA A 95 -2.15 -2.54 -3.03
CA ALA A 95 -2.50 -1.35 -2.28
C ALA A 95 -3.21 -1.74 -0.97
N THR A 96 -2.77 -1.17 0.15
CA THR A 96 -3.50 -1.28 1.42
C THR A 96 -4.62 -0.27 1.47
N ALA A 97 -5.82 -0.72 1.83
CA ALA A 97 -6.95 0.17 2.09
C ALA A 97 -7.85 -0.42 3.17
N SER A 98 -8.38 0.44 4.04
CA SER A 98 -9.13 -0.02 5.21
C SER A 98 -10.62 -0.19 4.96
N THR A 99 -11.20 -1.29 5.44
CA THR A 99 -12.66 -1.51 5.47
C THR A 99 -13.37 -0.73 6.58
N THR A 100 -12.65 -0.25 7.59
CA THR A 100 -13.22 0.45 8.75
C THR A 100 -13.63 1.89 8.43
N TYR A 101 -12.85 2.57 7.60
CA TYR A 101 -13.00 4.01 7.35
C TYR A 101 -13.32 4.36 5.90
N ASN A 102 -13.38 3.39 5.00
CA ASN A 102 -13.89 3.59 3.65
C ASN A 102 -15.34 3.13 3.56
N GLU A 103 -16.02 3.63 2.52
CA GLU A 103 -17.31 3.09 2.07
C GLU A 103 -17.08 2.03 0.99
N PRO A 104 -17.80 0.89 1.03
CA PRO A 104 -17.56 -0.25 0.14
C PRO A 104 -17.71 0.10 -1.33
N TYR A 105 -18.77 0.83 -1.69
CA TYR A 105 -18.98 1.28 -3.06
C TYR A 105 -17.82 2.13 -3.59
N ASN A 106 -17.34 3.08 -2.77
CA ASN A 106 -16.26 3.97 -3.18
C ASN A 106 -14.96 3.19 -3.39
N LEU A 107 -14.63 2.29 -2.46
CA LEU A 107 -13.39 1.51 -2.55
C LEU A 107 -13.45 0.51 -3.71
N ALA A 108 -14.59 -0.14 -3.94
CA ALA A 108 -14.79 -1.01 -5.08
C ALA A 108 -14.58 -0.26 -6.41
N ARG A 109 -15.14 0.95 -6.55
CA ARG A 109 -14.96 1.78 -7.76
C ARG A 109 -13.50 2.19 -7.97
N LEU A 110 -12.78 2.54 -6.90
CA LEU A 110 -11.36 2.91 -6.98
C LEU A 110 -10.50 1.72 -7.42
N PHE A 111 -10.70 0.54 -6.80
CA PHE A 111 -9.99 -0.67 -7.19
C PHE A 111 -10.32 -1.12 -8.61
N ALA A 112 -11.59 -1.08 -9.01
CA ALA A 112 -11.99 -1.39 -10.39
C ALA A 112 -11.32 -0.45 -11.42
N SER A 113 -11.17 0.83 -11.06
CA SER A 113 -10.51 1.80 -11.93
C SER A 113 -9.03 1.46 -12.13
N VAL A 114 -8.28 1.22 -11.05
CA VAL A 114 -6.86 0.90 -11.16
C VAL A 114 -6.62 -0.51 -11.71
N ASP A 115 -7.53 -1.46 -11.48
CA ASP A 115 -7.48 -2.77 -12.11
C ASP A 115 -7.59 -2.64 -13.64
N HIS A 116 -8.53 -1.83 -14.12
CA HIS A 116 -8.66 -1.53 -15.54
C HIS A 116 -7.42 -0.82 -16.12
N LEU A 117 -6.92 0.22 -15.44
CA LEU A 117 -5.73 0.97 -15.87
C LEU A 117 -4.45 0.12 -15.86
N SER A 118 -4.35 -0.83 -14.94
CA SER A 118 -3.20 -1.71 -14.83
C SER A 118 -3.28 -2.95 -15.71
N GLY A 119 -4.46 -3.26 -16.28
CA GLY A 119 -4.67 -4.46 -17.07
C GLY A 119 -4.78 -5.73 -16.23
N GLY A 120 -5.50 -5.67 -15.11
CA GLY A 120 -5.73 -6.83 -14.22
C GLY A 120 -4.61 -7.10 -13.22
N ARG A 121 -3.79 -6.08 -12.89
CA ARG A 121 -2.59 -6.23 -12.04
C ARG A 121 -2.76 -5.62 -10.64
N ALA A 122 -3.95 -5.16 -10.28
CA ALA A 122 -4.23 -4.58 -8.98
C ALA A 122 -4.58 -5.65 -7.95
N GLY A 123 -4.07 -5.48 -6.73
CA GLY A 123 -4.37 -6.30 -5.57
C GLY A 123 -4.71 -5.41 -4.37
N TRP A 124 -5.60 -5.90 -3.51
CA TRP A 124 -6.02 -5.20 -2.31
C TRP A 124 -5.51 -5.95 -1.07
N ASN A 125 -4.70 -5.26 -0.26
CA ASN A 125 -4.42 -5.68 1.11
C ASN A 125 -5.52 -5.12 2.03
N ILE A 126 -6.49 -5.99 2.33
CA ILE A 126 -7.67 -5.68 3.15
C ILE A 126 -7.24 -5.56 4.61
N VAL A 127 -7.46 -4.38 5.19
CA VAL A 127 -7.14 -4.14 6.61
C VAL A 127 -8.28 -3.47 7.35
N THR A 128 -8.34 -3.70 8.65
CA THR A 128 -9.34 -3.07 9.52
C THR A 128 -8.79 -1.82 10.23
N THR A 129 -7.57 -1.36 9.92
CA THR A 129 -6.83 -0.29 10.63
C THR A 129 -6.67 -0.56 12.13
N GLY A 130 -5.43 -0.80 12.60
CA GLY A 130 -5.18 -1.04 14.03
C GLY A 130 -4.97 0.22 14.88
N ASP A 131 -4.74 1.38 14.26
CA ASP A 131 -4.40 2.61 14.97
C ASP A 131 -5.67 3.37 15.41
N ALA A 132 -5.81 3.59 16.72
CA ALA A 132 -6.92 4.32 17.29
C ALA A 132 -6.92 5.82 16.92
N LEU A 133 -5.76 6.41 16.63
CA LEU A 133 -5.65 7.81 16.22
C LEU A 133 -6.38 8.08 14.89
N ALA A 134 -6.55 7.06 14.05
CA ALA A 134 -7.27 7.20 12.79
C ALA A 134 -8.72 7.64 13.00
N ALA A 135 -9.38 7.22 14.09
CA ALA A 135 -10.81 7.47 14.29
C ALA A 135 -11.20 8.96 14.16
N LEU A 136 -10.38 9.82 14.78
CA LEU A 136 -10.61 11.26 14.78
C LEU A 136 -10.47 11.90 13.40
N ASN A 137 -9.63 11.33 12.52
CA ASN A 137 -9.48 11.82 11.13
C ASN A 137 -10.70 11.54 10.26
N PHE A 138 -11.52 10.55 10.62
CA PHE A 138 -12.73 10.15 9.90
C PHE A 138 -14.03 10.56 10.61
N GLY A 139 -13.94 11.40 11.65
CA GLY A 139 -15.11 11.89 12.37
C GLY A 139 -15.74 10.87 13.33
N PHE A 140 -15.02 9.85 13.74
CA PHE A 140 -15.46 8.90 14.77
C PHE A 140 -15.00 9.38 16.15
N ASP A 141 -15.90 9.37 17.13
CA ASP A 141 -15.56 9.71 18.52
C ASP A 141 -14.58 8.72 19.16
N ARG A 142 -14.62 7.46 18.70
CA ARG A 142 -13.75 6.38 19.19
C ARG A 142 -13.44 5.39 18.08
N HIS A 143 -12.27 4.75 18.20
CA HIS A 143 -11.93 3.62 17.34
C HIS A 143 -12.87 2.45 17.60
N PRO A 144 -13.51 1.86 16.57
CA PRO A 144 -14.38 0.71 16.76
C PRO A 144 -13.63 -0.50 17.33
N THR A 145 -14.33 -1.38 18.05
CA THR A 145 -13.69 -2.52 18.69
C THR A 145 -13.12 -3.48 17.65
N HIS A 146 -12.16 -4.32 18.04
CA HIS A 146 -11.62 -5.33 17.15
C HIS A 146 -12.73 -6.22 16.54
N ALA A 147 -13.71 -6.65 17.34
CA ALA A 147 -14.81 -7.49 16.86
C ALA A 147 -15.65 -6.76 15.80
N ASP A 148 -16.13 -5.56 16.10
CA ASP A 148 -16.98 -4.78 15.18
C ASP A 148 -16.27 -4.49 13.85
N ARG A 149 -14.95 -4.24 13.89
CA ARG A 149 -14.17 -3.98 12.67
C ARG A 149 -14.08 -5.20 11.77
N TYR A 150 -13.94 -6.41 12.33
CA TYR A 150 -13.89 -7.64 11.55
C TYR A 150 -15.28 -8.09 11.07
N GLU A 151 -16.34 -7.84 11.84
CA GLU A 151 -17.73 -8.03 11.40
C GLU A 151 -18.03 -7.14 10.18
N ARG A 152 -17.76 -5.83 10.29
CA ARG A 152 -17.88 -4.90 9.15
C ARG A 152 -17.02 -5.34 7.98
N ALA A 153 -15.80 -5.81 8.21
CA ALA A 153 -14.92 -6.25 7.13
C ALA A 153 -15.46 -7.47 6.37
N GLY A 154 -16.20 -8.36 7.04
CA GLY A 154 -16.93 -9.46 6.41
C GLY A 154 -18.00 -8.94 5.45
N GLU A 155 -18.93 -8.12 5.96
CA GLU A 155 -19.99 -7.51 5.13
C GLU A 155 -19.41 -6.64 3.99
N PHE A 156 -18.28 -5.98 4.22
CA PHE A 156 -17.65 -5.12 3.22
C PHE A 156 -17.19 -5.87 1.97
N VAL A 157 -16.77 -7.14 2.13
CA VAL A 157 -16.16 -7.94 1.04
C VAL A 157 -17.13 -8.95 0.42
N ASP A 158 -18.31 -9.13 1.01
CA ASP A 158 -19.39 -9.99 0.52
C ASP A 158 -20.07 -9.41 -0.74
#